data_AF-A0A1W6MK67-F1
#
_entry.id   AF-A0A1W6MK67-F1
#
_cell.length_a   1.000
_cell.length_b   1.000
_cell.length_c   1.000
_cell.angle_alpha   90.00
_cell.angle_beta   90.00
_cell.angle_gamma   90.00
#
_symmetry.space_group_name_H-M   'P 1'
#
loop_
_entity.id
_entity.type
_entity.pdbx_description
1 polymer ?
#
loop_
_entity_poly.entity_id
_entity_poly.type
_entity_poly.pdbx_seq_one_letter_code
_entity_poly.pdbx_strand_id
1 'polypeptide(L)'
;MLITPTLLSGQNRGVKVMKVSTFGKNHVSENIIEKCHEAKAKRKLDSILTSIQASGFLTARLNKPYRYKDTLRARIDLGSKINVVDLQEVFFFSNHSSESTLSRKRDYHLPFSEYLLRIQTIEDSLQMTGVSFSKIESKNIQINGDTLKTKLHINTSTKRYIDDIVIKGLKKTPKNLKRFIQSRKLIYNKDNIKLVEQEINSSRIAKIARPSETLFKKDSTKLYVYVEKSNGNSLEGMLGLNNPDGEKTQINGFANLELINILNTAETLKLDYRNDGNDISTLNAFASFPFLLFNKIGADAGITITRRDSTYQNESLKAGLFYQPRLAYTYGLNYESLNSNDLSSNDQFGTFQKNGLNAKLIHSRNTGVSFDKIPDIYYNLNLGYYDRMVNVKKTNQWQLDATFQKIWHLNNKNEFLTRIRAFHLETEDLLFSELKQLGGIQSMRGFTENSIDSGSFGTLMTEYRRSFSTNFYAYTVADFGRFEDFSASEMRNIYGLGLGAAILTRSGLLSLSVVNGSFDEANLELSSVITHLNLRINF
;
A
#
# COMPACT_ATOMS: atom_id res chain seq x y z
N MET A 1 -13.65 -8.79 38.71
CA MET A 1 -13.73 -9.95 37.80
C MET A 1 -13.72 -9.39 36.39
N LEU A 2 -12.58 -9.46 35.68
CA LEU A 2 -12.45 -8.86 34.35
C LEU A 2 -13.05 -9.81 33.31
N ILE A 3 -14.01 -9.34 32.53
CA ILE A 3 -14.64 -10.11 31.45
C ILE A 3 -14.63 -9.27 30.17
N THR A 4 -13.68 -9.56 29.28
CA THR A 4 -13.67 -9.11 27.90
C THR A 4 -13.96 -10.31 27.00
N PRO A 5 -15.13 -10.39 26.34
CA PRO A 5 -15.47 -11.54 25.50
C PRO A 5 -14.79 -11.45 24.13
N THR A 6 -13.75 -12.26 23.91
CA THR A 6 -13.17 -12.49 22.57
C THR A 6 -14.07 -13.42 21.76
N LEU A 7 -14.66 -12.88 20.68
CA LEU A 7 -15.43 -13.65 19.70
C LEU A 7 -14.50 -14.49 18.80
N LEU A 8 -14.44 -15.78 19.08
CA LEU A 8 -13.92 -16.80 18.16
C LEU A 8 -15.06 -17.33 17.30
N SER A 9 -15.03 -17.04 16.00
CA SER A 9 -15.95 -17.65 15.03
C SER A 9 -15.46 -19.05 14.64
N GLY A 10 -16.37 -20.01 14.58
CA GLY A 10 -16.08 -21.40 14.24
C GLY A 10 -17.36 -22.12 13.83
N GLN A 11 -17.33 -22.71 12.64
CA GLN A 11 -18.46 -23.26 11.86
C GLN A 11 -19.65 -23.83 12.64
N ASN A 12 -20.85 -23.36 12.27
CA ASN A 12 -22.13 -23.87 12.76
C ASN A 12 -22.47 -25.27 12.19
N ARG A 13 -22.66 -26.25 13.08
CA ARG A 13 -23.65 -27.32 12.90
C ARG A 13 -24.49 -27.45 14.16
N GLY A 14 -25.78 -27.12 14.04
CA GLY A 14 -26.86 -27.57 14.91
C GLY A 14 -26.77 -27.27 16.42
N VAL A 15 -27.25 -26.10 16.84
CA VAL A 15 -27.84 -25.92 18.18
C VAL A 15 -29.17 -25.19 18.00
N LYS A 16 -30.29 -25.88 18.28
CA LYS A 16 -31.63 -25.26 18.30
C LYS A 16 -31.95 -24.88 19.75
N VAL A 17 -32.16 -23.59 20.00
CA VAL A 17 -32.75 -23.10 21.25
C VAL A 17 -34.25 -23.08 21.04
N MET A 18 -34.99 -23.87 21.81
CA MET A 18 -36.45 -23.92 21.72
C MET A 18 -37.08 -23.46 23.03
N LYS A 19 -37.63 -22.24 22.98
CA LYS A 19 -38.41 -21.57 24.04
C LYS A 19 -37.55 -20.95 25.16
N VAL A 20 -37.78 -19.66 25.37
CA VAL A 20 -37.48 -18.92 26.60
C VAL A 20 -38.83 -18.57 27.21
N SER A 21 -39.05 -18.92 28.47
CA SER A 21 -40.28 -18.57 29.19
C SER A 21 -39.97 -17.75 30.43
N THR A 22 -40.50 -16.52 30.48
CA THR A 22 -40.35 -15.57 31.58
C THR A 22 -41.52 -15.67 32.56
N PHE A 23 -41.24 -16.00 33.83
CA PHE A 23 -42.25 -16.19 34.87
C PHE A 23 -42.07 -15.21 36.06
N GLY A 24 -42.57 -13.98 35.91
CA GLY A 24 -42.66 -12.98 36.98
C GLY A 24 -41.74 -11.76 36.80
N LYS A 25 -41.84 -10.79 37.73
CA LYS A 25 -41.07 -9.53 37.66
C LYS A 25 -39.59 -9.65 38.06
N ASN A 26 -39.20 -10.66 38.85
CA ASN A 26 -37.82 -10.84 39.37
C ASN A 26 -37.22 -12.26 39.16
N HIS A 27 -37.98 -13.16 38.55
CA HIS A 27 -37.57 -14.49 38.07
C HIS A 27 -38.44 -14.79 36.83
N VAL A 28 -38.34 -15.88 36.08
CA VAL A 28 -37.26 -16.86 35.84
C VAL A 28 -36.89 -16.71 34.34
N SER A 29 -35.71 -17.12 33.89
CA SER A 29 -35.57 -17.60 32.50
C SER A 29 -35.12 -19.06 32.47
N GLU A 30 -35.98 -19.96 32.00
CA GLU A 30 -35.55 -21.29 31.59
C GLU A 30 -35.02 -21.19 30.16
N ASN A 31 -33.74 -21.55 29.98
CA ASN A 31 -33.13 -21.70 28.68
C ASN A 31 -33.00 -23.20 28.38
N ILE A 32 -33.71 -23.65 27.35
CA ILE A 32 -33.75 -25.04 26.91
C ILE A 32 -32.76 -25.23 25.77
N ILE A 33 -31.70 -26.01 26.01
CA ILE A 33 -30.71 -26.39 24.98
C ILE A 33 -30.93 -27.85 24.63
N GLU A 34 -31.43 -28.11 23.41
CA GLU A 34 -31.56 -29.47 22.88
C GLU A 34 -30.30 -29.91 22.14
N LYS A 35 -29.87 -31.15 22.41
CA LYS A 35 -28.80 -31.90 21.74
C LYS A 35 -27.51 -31.12 21.48
N CYS A 36 -26.63 -31.07 22.48
CA CYS A 36 -25.26 -30.60 22.33
C CYS A 36 -24.31 -31.37 23.27
N HIS A 37 -23.03 -31.50 22.91
CA HIS A 37 -22.00 -32.03 23.81
C HIS A 37 -21.93 -31.16 25.08
N GLU A 38 -21.89 -31.78 26.26
CA GLU A 38 -22.01 -31.10 27.55
C GLU A 38 -21.02 -29.93 27.74
N ALA A 39 -19.77 -30.10 27.30
CA ALA A 39 -18.74 -29.05 27.34
C ALA A 39 -19.06 -27.83 26.45
N LYS A 40 -19.69 -28.03 25.28
CA LYS A 40 -20.16 -26.94 24.41
C LYS A 40 -21.39 -26.26 25.01
N ALA A 41 -22.31 -27.03 25.60
CA ALA A 41 -23.50 -26.50 26.24
C ALA A 41 -23.16 -25.62 27.46
N LYS A 42 -22.23 -26.06 28.32
CA LYS A 42 -21.71 -25.26 29.46
C LYS A 42 -21.12 -23.92 28.99
N ARG A 43 -20.17 -23.93 28.05
CA ARG A 43 -19.60 -22.69 27.46
C ARG A 43 -20.66 -21.74 26.90
N LYS A 44 -21.75 -22.27 26.33
CA LYS A 44 -22.85 -21.44 25.81
C LYS A 44 -23.70 -20.84 26.93
N LEU A 45 -23.96 -21.57 28.02
CA LEU A 45 -24.62 -21.05 29.22
C LEU A 45 -23.78 -19.97 29.92
N ASP A 46 -22.47 -20.17 30.03
CA ASP A 46 -21.55 -19.16 30.58
C ASP A 46 -21.61 -17.86 29.75
N SER A 47 -21.56 -17.97 28.43
CA SER A 47 -21.71 -16.84 27.50
C SER A 47 -23.07 -16.12 27.62
N ILE A 48 -24.16 -16.86 27.86
CA ILE A 48 -25.50 -16.27 28.09
C ILE A 48 -25.52 -15.53 29.44
N LEU A 49 -24.99 -16.13 30.51
CA LEU A 49 -24.89 -15.50 31.83
C LEU A 49 -24.08 -14.20 31.77
N THR A 50 -22.92 -14.21 31.09
CA THR A 50 -22.11 -13.01 30.85
C THR A 50 -22.89 -11.91 30.13
N SER A 51 -23.64 -12.27 29.08
CA SER A 51 -24.46 -11.30 28.34
C SER A 51 -25.57 -10.69 29.20
N ILE A 52 -26.20 -11.50 30.06
CA ILE A 52 -27.21 -11.05 31.03
C ILE A 52 -26.59 -10.08 32.05
N GLN A 53 -25.44 -10.41 32.62
CA GLN A 53 -24.72 -9.54 33.56
C GLN A 53 -24.31 -8.21 32.90
N ALA A 54 -23.83 -8.24 31.66
CA ALA A 54 -23.50 -7.05 30.87
C ALA A 54 -24.73 -6.17 30.51
N SER A 55 -25.95 -6.71 30.61
CA SER A 55 -27.19 -5.94 30.42
C SER A 55 -27.74 -5.28 31.71
N GLY A 56 -26.99 -5.36 32.82
CA GLY A 56 -27.28 -4.72 34.11
C GLY A 56 -27.62 -5.69 35.24
N PHE A 57 -27.82 -6.98 34.96
CA PHE A 57 -28.14 -7.99 35.98
C PHE A 57 -26.87 -8.54 36.65
N LEU A 58 -26.11 -7.68 37.35
CA LEU A 58 -24.81 -8.03 37.93
C LEU A 58 -24.87 -9.18 38.95
N THR A 59 -26.01 -9.34 39.62
CA THR A 59 -26.21 -10.41 40.62
C THR A 59 -26.76 -11.70 40.01
N ALA A 60 -26.91 -11.78 38.69
CA ALA A 60 -27.42 -12.96 38.01
C ALA A 60 -26.55 -14.20 38.26
N ARG A 61 -27.20 -15.32 38.56
CA ARG A 61 -26.55 -16.61 38.88
C ARG A 61 -27.15 -17.73 38.04
N LEU A 62 -26.27 -18.57 37.50
CA LEU A 62 -26.64 -19.82 36.83
C LEU A 62 -26.76 -20.92 37.88
N ASN A 63 -27.97 -21.46 38.06
CA ASN A 63 -28.17 -22.62 38.92
C ASN A 63 -27.64 -23.89 38.24
N LYS A 64 -27.24 -24.88 39.05
CA LYS A 64 -26.65 -26.15 38.58
C LYS A 64 -27.51 -26.75 37.45
N PRO A 65 -27.00 -26.82 36.20
CA PRO A 65 -27.75 -27.39 35.09
C PRO A 65 -28.08 -28.86 35.36
N TYR A 66 -29.28 -29.30 34.97
CA TYR A 66 -29.70 -30.69 35.09
C TYR A 66 -30.15 -31.21 33.72
N ARG A 67 -29.88 -32.50 33.47
CA ARG A 67 -30.29 -33.17 32.24
C ARG A 67 -31.67 -33.80 32.43
N TYR A 68 -32.56 -33.57 31.47
CA TYR A 68 -33.86 -34.21 31.41
C TYR A 68 -34.01 -34.81 30.00
N LYS A 69 -33.94 -36.15 29.90
CA LYS A 69 -33.88 -36.89 28.63
C LYS A 69 -32.73 -36.38 27.74
N ASP A 70 -33.02 -35.99 26.50
CA ASP A 70 -32.06 -35.45 25.51
C ASP A 70 -31.79 -33.94 25.67
N THR A 71 -32.33 -33.32 26.71
CA THR A 71 -32.34 -31.87 26.90
C THR A 71 -31.50 -31.47 28.12
N LEU A 72 -30.66 -30.44 27.98
CA LEU A 72 -30.04 -29.78 29.12
C LEU A 72 -30.90 -28.58 29.53
N ARG A 73 -31.36 -28.58 30.79
CA ARG A 73 -32.12 -27.47 31.37
C ARG A 73 -31.24 -26.69 32.34
N ALA A 74 -31.33 -25.37 32.24
CA ALA A 74 -30.63 -24.44 33.10
C ALA A 74 -31.56 -23.29 33.47
N ARG A 75 -31.51 -22.90 34.74
CA ARG A 75 -32.23 -21.76 35.30
C ARG A 75 -31.21 -20.66 35.62
N ILE A 76 -31.48 -19.45 35.14
CA ILE A 76 -30.75 -18.26 35.54
C ILE A 76 -31.69 -17.41 36.40
N ASP A 77 -31.30 -17.20 37.66
CA ASP A 77 -31.95 -16.24 38.55
C ASP A 77 -31.27 -14.88 38.31
N LEU A 78 -32.05 -13.88 37.89
CA LEU A 78 -31.52 -12.62 37.34
C LEU A 78 -31.09 -11.62 38.42
N GLY A 79 -31.82 -11.59 39.55
CA GLY A 79 -31.66 -10.55 40.57
C GLY A 79 -32.14 -9.17 40.09
N SER A 80 -31.80 -8.12 40.84
CA SER A 80 -32.14 -6.73 40.48
C SER A 80 -31.32 -6.26 39.28
N LYS A 81 -31.98 -5.58 38.33
CA LYS A 81 -31.29 -4.88 37.24
C LYS A 81 -30.70 -3.57 37.77
N ILE A 82 -29.41 -3.36 37.54
CA ILE A 82 -28.75 -2.08 37.74
C ILE A 82 -29.03 -1.18 36.53
N ASN A 83 -29.63 -0.02 36.78
CA ASN A 83 -29.86 1.02 35.78
C ASN A 83 -28.83 2.16 35.91
N VAL A 84 -28.38 2.46 37.13
CA VAL A 84 -27.52 3.61 37.45
C VAL A 84 -26.25 3.15 38.16
N VAL A 85 -25.13 3.79 37.85
CA VAL A 85 -23.86 3.68 38.57
C VAL A 85 -23.52 5.03 39.18
N ASP A 86 -23.37 5.03 40.50
CA ASP A 86 -22.84 6.12 41.31
C ASP A 86 -21.33 5.89 41.48
N LEU A 87 -20.57 6.47 40.55
CA LEU A 87 -19.11 6.39 40.54
C LEU A 87 -18.54 7.57 41.35
N GLN A 88 -18.07 7.29 42.56
CA GLN A 88 -17.65 8.34 43.52
C GLN A 88 -16.26 8.90 43.20
N GLU A 89 -15.32 8.00 42.91
CA GLU A 89 -13.89 8.31 42.77
C GLU A 89 -13.24 7.42 41.72
N VAL A 90 -12.26 7.98 41.01
CA VAL A 90 -11.38 7.26 40.08
C VAL A 90 -9.94 7.45 40.55
N PHE A 91 -9.27 6.34 40.84
CA PHE A 91 -7.88 6.28 41.26
C PHE A 91 -7.00 5.72 40.14
N PHE A 92 -5.88 6.38 39.89
CA PHE A 92 -4.82 5.90 39.01
C PHE A 92 -3.61 5.50 39.85
N PHE A 93 -3.11 4.28 39.63
CA PHE A 93 -1.89 3.76 40.26
C PHE A 93 -0.91 3.39 39.16
N SER A 94 0.38 3.72 39.33
CA SER A 94 1.45 3.45 38.37
C SER A 94 2.55 2.60 39.01
N ASN A 95 2.99 1.55 38.32
CA ASN A 95 4.05 0.66 38.83
C ASN A 95 5.45 1.30 38.97
N HIS A 96 5.64 2.56 38.52
CA HIS A 96 6.95 3.24 38.53
C HIS A 96 7.02 4.51 39.39
N SER A 97 5.96 4.84 40.11
CA SER A 97 5.96 5.95 41.07
C SER A 97 5.19 5.56 42.30
N SER A 98 5.90 5.41 43.42
CA SER A 98 5.29 5.41 44.75
C SER A 98 4.37 6.64 44.88
N GLU A 99 3.08 6.36 45.00
CA GLU A 99 2.02 7.30 45.36
C GLU A 99 1.90 8.58 44.50
N SER A 100 1.45 8.41 43.26
CA SER A 100 0.71 9.48 42.54
C SER A 100 -0.79 9.16 42.51
N THR A 101 -1.43 9.04 43.67
CA THR A 101 -2.89 8.87 43.81
C THR A 101 -3.63 10.15 43.43
N LEU A 102 -3.69 10.44 42.12
CA LEU A 102 -4.54 11.48 41.55
C LEU A 102 -6.02 11.06 41.62
N SER A 103 -6.57 11.06 42.84
CA SER A 103 -8.01 10.95 43.06
C SER A 103 -8.68 12.22 42.54
N ARG A 104 -9.51 12.06 41.51
CA ARG A 104 -10.46 13.10 41.11
C ARG A 104 -11.80 12.75 41.74
N LYS A 105 -12.09 13.31 42.90
CA LYS A 105 -13.43 13.23 43.52
C LYS A 105 -14.43 13.87 42.56
N ARG A 106 -15.28 13.05 41.97
CA ARG A 106 -16.29 13.43 40.98
C ARG A 106 -17.40 12.39 41.06
N ASP A 107 -18.42 12.70 41.86
CA ASP A 107 -19.61 11.86 41.96
C ASP A 107 -20.36 11.91 40.62
N TYR A 108 -20.23 10.85 39.84
CA TYR A 108 -20.89 10.69 38.55
C TYR A 108 -22.05 9.71 38.68
N HIS A 109 -23.28 10.19 38.49
CA HIS A 109 -24.47 9.35 38.32
C HIS A 109 -24.65 9.05 36.83
N LEU A 110 -24.25 7.85 36.41
CA LEU A 110 -24.22 7.42 35.00
C LEU A 110 -25.25 6.30 34.77
N PRO A 111 -25.94 6.26 33.62
CA PRO A 111 -26.58 5.03 33.16
C PRO A 111 -25.57 3.88 33.10
N PHE A 112 -25.97 2.66 33.48
CA PHE A 112 -25.08 1.50 33.51
C PHE A 112 -24.42 1.21 32.15
N SER A 113 -25.12 1.47 31.04
CA SER A 113 -24.58 1.40 29.69
C SER A 113 -23.47 2.43 29.43
N GLU A 114 -23.64 3.67 29.88
CA GLU A 114 -22.62 4.72 29.75
C GLU A 114 -21.39 4.40 30.60
N TYR A 115 -21.58 3.88 31.82
CA TYR A 115 -20.49 3.40 32.64
C TYR A 115 -19.64 2.35 31.90
N LEU A 116 -20.27 1.33 31.30
CA LEU A 116 -19.55 0.31 30.52
C LEU A 116 -18.82 0.90 29.30
N LEU A 117 -19.45 1.80 28.54
CA LEU A 117 -18.80 2.51 27.43
C LEU A 117 -17.59 3.33 27.90
N ARG A 118 -17.67 3.91 29.09
CA ARG A 118 -16.58 4.71 29.68
C ARG A 118 -15.41 3.83 30.15
N ILE A 119 -15.69 2.65 30.70
CA ILE A 119 -14.64 1.64 30.97
C ILE A 119 -13.97 1.21 29.67
N GLN A 120 -14.74 0.85 28.63
CA GLN A 120 -14.20 0.47 27.31
C GLN A 120 -13.32 1.58 26.72
N THR A 121 -13.77 2.83 26.78
CA THR A 121 -12.99 4.00 26.32
C THR A 121 -11.67 4.15 27.07
N ILE A 122 -11.66 3.92 28.40
CA ILE A 122 -10.44 3.92 29.19
C ILE A 122 -9.53 2.76 28.78
N GLU A 123 -10.04 1.54 28.63
CA GLU A 123 -9.26 0.38 28.16
C GLU A 123 -8.61 0.63 26.79
N ASP A 124 -9.36 1.16 25.82
CA ASP A 124 -8.82 1.48 24.49
C ASP A 124 -7.76 2.58 24.56
N SER A 125 -7.93 3.62 25.40
CA SER A 125 -6.90 4.65 25.61
C SER A 125 -5.59 4.09 26.24
N LEU A 126 -5.72 3.13 27.16
CA LEU A 126 -4.59 2.43 27.80
C LEU A 126 -3.90 1.47 26.81
N GLN A 127 -4.66 0.83 25.93
CA GLN A 127 -4.11 0.03 24.82
C GLN A 127 -3.37 0.92 23.80
N MET A 128 -3.91 2.07 23.41
CA MET A 128 -3.27 3.01 22.48
C MET A 128 -1.94 3.56 23.01
N THR A 129 -1.86 3.86 24.32
CA THR A 129 -0.64 4.37 24.97
C THR A 129 0.42 3.29 25.23
N GLY A 130 0.09 2.01 25.01
CA GLY A 130 1.01 0.86 25.10
C GLY A 130 1.09 0.20 26.47
N VAL A 131 0.18 0.52 27.39
CA VAL A 131 0.10 -0.08 28.73
C VAL A 131 -0.93 -1.22 28.74
N SER A 132 -0.79 -2.16 27.82
CA SER A 132 -1.82 -3.17 27.47
C SER A 132 -2.15 -4.20 28.54
N PHE A 133 -1.42 -4.24 29.67
CA PHE A 133 -1.70 -5.11 30.82
C PHE A 133 -2.26 -4.34 32.02
N SER A 134 -2.75 -3.12 31.80
CA SER A 134 -3.36 -2.31 32.85
C SER A 134 -4.64 -2.98 33.36
N LYS A 135 -4.84 -2.96 34.68
CA LYS A 135 -5.96 -3.61 35.35
C LYS A 135 -6.96 -2.56 35.80
N ILE A 136 -8.19 -2.64 35.32
CA ILE A 136 -9.31 -1.81 35.78
C ILE A 136 -10.16 -2.64 36.75
N GLU A 137 -10.41 -2.12 37.95
CA GLU A 137 -11.18 -2.77 38.99
C GLU A 137 -12.18 -1.82 39.65
N SER A 138 -13.45 -2.20 39.68
CA SER A 138 -14.48 -1.57 40.52
C SER A 138 -14.33 -2.12 41.94
N LYS A 139 -14.04 -1.25 42.92
CA LYS A 139 -13.93 -1.57 44.35
C LYS A 139 -15.04 -0.88 45.15
N ASN A 140 -15.20 -1.30 46.41
CA ASN A 140 -16.23 -0.83 47.33
C ASN A 140 -17.64 -0.85 46.70
N ILE A 141 -17.96 -1.97 46.04
CA ILE A 141 -19.23 -2.22 45.36
C ILE A 141 -20.34 -2.31 46.42
N GLN A 142 -21.33 -1.41 46.34
CA GLN A 142 -22.57 -1.46 47.12
C GLN A 142 -23.75 -1.37 46.15
N ILE A 143 -24.75 -2.24 46.31
CA ILE A 143 -25.93 -2.27 45.43
C ILE A 143 -27.16 -1.94 46.28
N ASN A 144 -27.76 -0.80 45.99
CA ASN A 144 -28.98 -0.31 46.65
C ASN A 144 -30.06 -0.15 45.59
N GLY A 145 -31.03 -1.08 45.55
CA GLY A 145 -32.08 -1.09 44.53
C GLY A 145 -31.53 -1.34 43.11
N ASP A 146 -31.69 -0.36 42.23
CA ASP A 146 -31.17 -0.35 40.85
C ASP A 146 -29.88 0.48 40.69
N THR A 147 -29.32 0.97 41.79
CA THR A 147 -28.13 1.83 41.82
C THR A 147 -26.92 1.07 42.38
N LEU A 148 -25.85 1.02 41.60
CA LEU A 148 -24.53 0.52 41.98
C LEU A 148 -23.64 1.67 42.43
N LYS A 149 -23.24 1.72 43.71
CA LYS A 149 -22.16 2.61 44.17
C LYS A 149 -20.81 1.91 44.05
N THR A 150 -19.79 2.57 43.51
CA THR A 150 -18.44 2.00 43.40
C THR A 150 -17.34 3.05 43.22
N LYS A 151 -16.09 2.64 43.48
CA LYS A 151 -14.86 3.40 43.21
C LYS A 151 -14.03 2.67 42.16
N LEU A 152 -13.50 3.38 41.16
CA LEU A 152 -12.74 2.77 40.07
C LEU A 152 -11.23 2.85 40.36
N HIS A 153 -10.55 1.71 40.39
CA HIS A 153 -9.10 1.61 40.53
C HIS A 153 -8.49 1.18 39.18
N ILE A 154 -7.60 2.02 38.64
CA ILE A 154 -6.89 1.77 37.38
C ILE A 154 -5.41 1.59 37.71
N ASN A 155 -4.95 0.34 37.73
CA ASN A 155 -3.54 0.00 37.94
C ASN A 155 -2.85 -0.08 36.58
N THR A 156 -2.07 0.93 36.23
CA THR A 156 -1.41 0.99 34.92
C THR A 156 -0.18 0.08 34.89
N SER A 157 -0.07 -0.70 33.82
CA SER A 157 1.10 -1.55 33.56
C SER A 157 2.25 -0.74 32.97
N THR A 158 3.44 -1.35 32.89
CA THR A 158 4.57 -0.73 32.19
C THR A 158 4.29 -0.59 30.70
N LYS A 159 4.73 0.53 30.12
CA LYS A 159 4.56 0.82 28.69
C LYS A 159 5.43 -0.12 27.86
N ARG A 160 4.82 -0.80 26.89
CA ARG A 160 5.49 -1.79 26.03
C ARG A 160 5.74 -1.23 24.63
N TYR A 161 6.84 -1.69 24.04
CA TYR A 161 7.26 -1.40 22.68
C TYR A 161 7.31 -2.70 21.87
N ILE A 162 7.32 -2.60 20.54
CA ILE A 162 7.56 -3.74 19.65
C ILE A 162 9.08 -3.90 19.52
N ASP A 163 9.67 -4.73 20.40
CA ASP A 163 11.12 -4.87 20.54
C ASP A 163 11.72 -5.77 19.46
N ASP A 164 10.99 -6.83 19.07
CA ASP A 164 11.41 -7.78 18.04
C ASP A 164 10.29 -8.08 17.04
N ILE A 165 10.67 -8.28 15.78
CA ILE A 165 9.74 -8.64 14.71
C ILE A 165 10.23 -9.94 14.06
N VAL A 166 9.35 -10.94 14.01
CA VAL A 166 9.63 -12.27 13.48
C VAL A 166 8.75 -12.51 12.26
N ILE A 167 9.31 -12.29 11.08
CA ILE A 167 8.65 -12.55 9.80
C ILE A 167 8.71 -14.07 9.53
N LYS A 168 7.54 -14.70 9.33
CA LYS A 168 7.38 -16.14 9.07
C LYS A 168 6.73 -16.38 7.72
N GLY A 169 7.28 -17.32 6.94
CA GLY A 169 6.76 -17.76 5.64
C GLY A 169 7.63 -17.44 4.42
N LEU A 170 8.68 -16.63 4.59
CA LEU A 170 9.77 -16.51 3.61
C LEU A 170 10.86 -17.57 3.86
N LYS A 171 11.47 -18.12 2.79
CA LYS A 171 12.63 -19.03 2.90
C LYS A 171 13.84 -18.34 3.53
N LYS A 172 14.11 -17.09 3.14
CA LYS A 172 15.11 -16.20 3.73
C LYS A 172 14.51 -14.79 3.82
N THR A 173 14.45 -14.24 5.02
CA THR A 173 14.00 -12.86 5.25
C THR A 173 15.19 -11.91 5.14
N PRO A 174 15.12 -10.80 4.37
CA PRO A 174 16.18 -9.81 4.33
C PRO A 174 16.44 -9.23 5.72
N LYS A 175 17.65 -9.43 6.25
CA LYS A 175 18.03 -9.00 7.61
C LYS A 175 17.79 -7.50 7.81
N ASN A 176 18.03 -6.72 6.76
CA ASN A 176 18.00 -5.26 6.82
C ASN A 176 16.56 -4.72 6.74
N LEU A 177 15.64 -5.40 6.04
CA LEU A 177 14.19 -5.11 6.11
C LEU A 177 13.65 -5.30 7.54
N LYS A 178 14.04 -6.39 8.20
CA LYS A 178 13.68 -6.60 9.62
C LYS A 178 14.22 -5.47 10.50
N ARG A 179 15.51 -5.12 10.37
CA ARG A 179 16.14 -4.04 11.14
C ARG A 179 15.53 -2.66 10.86
N PHE A 180 15.12 -2.39 9.62
CA PHE A 180 14.45 -1.15 9.23
C PHE A 180 13.19 -0.91 10.05
N ILE A 181 12.30 -1.90 10.14
CA ILE A 181 11.05 -1.79 10.89
C ILE A 181 11.35 -1.67 12.41
N GLN A 182 12.30 -2.46 12.92
CA GLN A 182 12.71 -2.41 14.34
C GLN A 182 13.31 -1.06 14.75
N SER A 183 13.99 -0.35 13.85
CA SER A 183 14.67 0.94 14.14
C SER A 183 13.76 2.04 14.70
N ARG A 184 12.44 1.86 14.60
CA ARG A 184 11.42 2.85 14.99
C ARG A 184 11.01 2.80 16.45
N LYS A 185 11.32 1.72 17.19
CA LYS A 185 10.87 1.51 18.58
C LYS A 185 9.38 1.83 18.77
N LEU A 186 8.53 1.22 17.93
CA LEU A 186 7.09 1.49 17.93
C LEU A 186 6.46 1.10 19.27
N ILE A 187 5.53 1.91 19.78
CA ILE A 187 4.72 1.58 20.95
C ILE A 187 3.84 0.37 20.60
N TYR A 188 3.71 -0.60 21.48
CA TYR A 188 2.84 -1.75 21.25
C TYR A 188 1.36 -1.33 21.32
N ASN A 189 0.70 -1.18 20.17
CA ASN A 189 -0.74 -0.95 20.05
C ASN A 189 -1.26 -1.46 18.70
N LYS A 190 -2.59 -1.55 18.54
CA LYS A 190 -3.24 -2.09 17.33
C LYS A 190 -2.85 -1.32 16.06
N ASP A 191 -2.66 -0.01 16.12
CA ASP A 191 -2.40 0.82 14.94
C ASP A 191 -0.94 0.74 14.48
N ASN A 192 0.01 0.67 15.41
CA ASN A 192 1.42 0.41 15.08
C ASN A 192 1.63 -1.00 14.51
N ILE A 193 0.85 -2.00 14.94
CA ILE A 193 0.83 -3.33 14.30
C ILE A 193 0.34 -3.22 12.85
N LYS A 194 -0.79 -2.53 12.60
CA LYS A 194 -1.28 -2.26 11.24
C LYS A 194 -0.26 -1.50 10.39
N LEU A 195 0.49 -0.55 10.96
CA LEU A 195 1.55 0.16 10.24
C LEU A 195 2.68 -0.80 9.81
N VAL A 196 3.11 -1.73 10.68
CA VAL A 196 4.08 -2.79 10.33
C VAL A 196 3.54 -3.68 9.20
N GLU A 197 2.28 -4.09 9.30
CA GLU A 197 1.61 -4.93 8.29
C GLU A 197 1.48 -4.20 6.94
N GLN A 198 1.13 -2.91 6.95
CA GLN A 198 1.05 -2.06 5.75
C GLN A 198 2.42 -1.87 5.08
N GLU A 199 3.50 -1.72 5.84
CA GLU A 199 4.84 -1.62 5.26
C GLU A 199 5.29 -2.95 4.64
N ILE A 200 5.04 -4.07 5.31
CA ILE A 200 5.35 -5.38 4.74
C ILE A 200 4.58 -5.58 3.43
N ASN A 201 3.28 -5.27 3.39
CA ASN A 201 2.48 -5.31 2.15
C ASN A 201 2.99 -4.34 1.07
N SER A 202 3.48 -3.15 1.43
CA SER A 202 3.99 -2.18 0.44
C SER A 202 5.36 -2.54 -0.13
N SER A 203 6.09 -3.46 0.52
CA SER A 203 7.46 -3.84 0.13
C SER A 203 7.58 -4.56 -1.23
N ARG A 204 6.48 -5.04 -1.83
CA ARG A 204 6.43 -5.98 -2.97
C ARG A 204 7.13 -7.33 -2.78
N ILE A 205 7.86 -7.54 -1.68
CA ILE A 205 8.59 -8.78 -1.34
C ILE A 205 7.66 -9.83 -0.73
N ALA A 206 6.71 -9.39 0.09
CA ALA A 206 5.84 -10.26 0.87
C ALA A 206 4.45 -9.64 1.06
N LYS A 207 3.45 -10.49 1.33
CA LYS A 207 2.08 -10.08 1.68
C LYS A 207 1.67 -10.72 3.00
N ILE A 208 0.85 -10.03 3.79
CA ILE A 208 0.29 -10.59 5.04
C ILE A 208 -0.65 -11.75 4.71
N ALA A 209 -0.30 -12.95 5.17
CA ALA A 209 -1.06 -14.18 4.91
C ALA A 209 -2.12 -14.46 5.99
N ARG A 210 -1.89 -13.99 7.22
CA ARG A 210 -2.85 -14.06 8.35
C ARG A 210 -2.52 -12.99 9.40
N PRO A 211 -3.44 -12.64 10.31
CA PRO A 211 -3.21 -11.62 11.33
C PRO A 211 -1.93 -11.86 12.15
N SER A 212 -1.22 -10.78 12.47
CA SER A 212 -0.02 -10.85 13.31
C SER A 212 -0.33 -11.27 14.75
N GLU A 213 0.58 -12.02 15.37
CA GLU A 213 0.45 -12.52 16.74
C GLU A 213 1.55 -11.92 17.64
N THR A 214 1.26 -11.71 18.92
CA THR A 214 2.22 -11.11 19.86
C THR A 214 2.62 -12.08 20.96
N LEU A 215 3.92 -12.30 21.12
CA LEU A 215 4.50 -13.00 22.26
C LEU A 215 5.04 -11.97 23.25
N PHE A 216 4.45 -11.93 24.44
CA PHE A 216 4.95 -11.12 25.55
C PHE A 216 5.89 -11.95 26.41
N LYS A 217 7.09 -11.43 26.63
CA LYS A 217 8.04 -11.89 27.64
C LYS A 217 8.04 -10.94 28.85
N LYS A 218 8.76 -11.30 29.91
CA LYS A 218 8.94 -10.46 31.09
C LYS A 218 9.60 -9.11 30.74
N ASP A 219 10.54 -9.13 29.80
CA ASP A 219 11.41 -8.03 29.40
C ASP A 219 11.07 -7.38 28.04
N SER A 220 10.43 -8.14 27.14
CA SER A 220 10.35 -7.81 25.72
C SER A 220 9.06 -8.28 25.06
N THR A 221 8.68 -7.64 23.96
CA THR A 221 7.47 -7.92 23.19
C THR A 221 7.86 -8.28 21.75
N LYS A 222 7.51 -9.47 21.31
CA LYS A 222 7.83 -9.96 19.96
C LYS A 222 6.58 -10.03 19.10
N LEU A 223 6.56 -9.31 17.98
CA LEU A 223 5.52 -9.38 16.98
C LEU A 223 5.87 -10.45 15.94
N TYR A 224 5.05 -11.48 15.81
CA TYR A 224 5.13 -12.48 14.77
C TYR A 224 4.24 -12.04 13.61
N VAL A 225 4.85 -11.76 12.46
CA VAL A 225 4.15 -11.37 11.24
C VAL A 225 4.21 -12.54 10.28
N TYR A 226 3.04 -13.02 9.86
CA TYR A 226 2.90 -14.18 9.00
C TYR A 226 2.65 -13.73 7.56
N VAL A 227 3.57 -14.09 6.68
CA VAL A 227 3.61 -13.59 5.30
C VAL A 227 3.72 -14.72 4.30
N GLU A 228 3.21 -14.49 3.11
CA GLU A 228 3.55 -15.26 1.91
C GLU A 228 4.57 -14.47 1.08
N LYS A 229 5.41 -15.17 0.30
CA LYS A 229 6.27 -14.51 -0.69
C LYS A 229 5.37 -13.91 -1.76
N SER A 230 5.55 -12.64 -2.06
CA SER A 230 4.88 -11.99 -3.19
C SER A 230 5.59 -12.36 -4.49
N ASN A 231 4.81 -12.63 -5.55
CA ASN A 231 5.29 -12.60 -6.94
C ASN A 231 5.50 -11.13 -7.32
N GLY A 232 6.62 -10.58 -6.83
CA GLY A 232 7.05 -9.21 -7.01
C GLY A 232 7.89 -9.01 -8.27
N ASN A 233 8.45 -10.08 -8.82
CA ASN A 233 9.13 -10.03 -10.11
C ASN A 233 8.10 -9.88 -11.23
N SER A 234 8.46 -9.16 -12.28
CA SER A 234 7.65 -9.06 -13.49
C SER A 234 8.50 -9.09 -14.74
N LEU A 235 7.95 -9.68 -15.79
CA LEU A 235 8.39 -9.52 -17.16
C LEU A 235 7.21 -8.94 -17.94
N GLU A 236 7.35 -7.72 -18.43
CA GLU A 236 6.38 -7.06 -19.28
C GLU A 236 6.96 -6.89 -20.68
N GLY A 237 6.17 -7.24 -21.70
CA GLY A 237 6.58 -7.11 -23.08
C GLY A 237 5.43 -6.67 -23.96
N MET A 238 5.73 -5.75 -24.88
CA MET A 238 4.81 -5.31 -25.92
C MET A 238 5.45 -5.54 -27.28
N LEU A 239 4.64 -6.00 -28.23
CA LEU A 239 4.94 -5.95 -29.66
C LEU A 239 3.87 -5.11 -30.35
N GLY A 240 4.30 -4.09 -31.07
CA GLY A 240 3.50 -3.34 -32.03
C GLY A 240 3.92 -3.72 -33.45
N LEU A 241 2.97 -3.62 -34.36
CA LEU A 241 3.17 -3.80 -35.79
C LEU A 241 2.71 -2.52 -36.49
N ASN A 242 3.61 -1.86 -37.19
CA ASN A 242 3.32 -0.68 -38.02
C ASN A 242 3.69 -0.97 -39.47
N ASN A 243 2.98 -0.34 -40.41
CA ASN A 243 3.26 -0.43 -41.84
C ASN A 243 3.14 0.98 -42.44
N PRO A 244 4.09 1.89 -42.16
CA PRO A 244 3.96 3.31 -42.49
C PRO A 244 3.82 3.56 -44.00
N ASP A 245 4.58 2.82 -44.82
CA ASP A 245 4.65 3.01 -46.28
C ASP A 245 3.94 1.92 -47.08
N GLY A 246 3.17 1.04 -46.42
CA GLY A 246 2.43 -0.05 -47.06
C GLY A 246 3.26 -1.28 -47.46
N GLU A 247 4.57 -1.14 -47.74
CA GLU A 247 5.41 -2.21 -48.30
C GLU A 247 5.96 -3.22 -47.29
N LYS A 248 6.22 -2.84 -46.04
CA LYS A 248 6.84 -3.71 -45.03
C LYS A 248 6.31 -3.45 -43.61
N THR A 249 5.82 -4.51 -42.98
CA THR A 249 5.52 -4.51 -41.55
C THR A 249 6.81 -4.40 -40.73
N GLN A 250 6.99 -3.27 -40.07
CA GLN A 250 8.00 -3.07 -39.03
C GLN A 250 7.49 -3.65 -37.70
N ILE A 251 8.43 -4.06 -36.84
CA ILE A 251 8.15 -4.57 -35.50
C ILE A 251 8.78 -3.61 -34.49
N ASN A 252 7.96 -3.00 -33.65
CA ASN A 252 8.41 -2.18 -32.54
C ASN A 252 7.93 -2.73 -31.19
N GLY A 253 8.48 -2.22 -30.09
CA GLY A 253 8.10 -2.73 -28.78
C GLY A 253 9.11 -2.49 -27.67
N PHE A 254 8.84 -3.14 -26.53
CA PHE A 254 9.73 -3.12 -25.37
C PHE A 254 9.69 -4.43 -24.61
N ALA A 255 10.73 -4.65 -23.81
CA ALA A 255 10.80 -5.69 -22.79
C ALA A 255 11.32 -5.05 -21.48
N ASN A 256 10.52 -5.14 -20.42
CA ASN A 256 10.85 -4.71 -19.06
C ASN A 256 10.91 -5.94 -18.16
N LEU A 257 12.10 -6.24 -17.62
CA LEU A 257 12.30 -7.22 -16.57
C LEU A 257 12.57 -6.49 -15.25
N GLU A 258 11.73 -6.68 -14.26
CA GLU A 258 11.94 -6.20 -12.88
C GLU A 258 12.05 -7.41 -11.95
N LEU A 259 13.21 -7.58 -11.31
CA LEU A 259 13.46 -8.61 -10.31
C LEU A 259 13.53 -7.97 -8.92
N ILE A 260 12.82 -8.55 -7.95
CA ILE A 260 12.74 -8.03 -6.59
C ILE A 260 13.14 -9.13 -5.60
N ASN A 261 14.17 -8.83 -4.79
CA ASN A 261 14.61 -9.68 -3.70
C ASN A 261 14.97 -11.12 -4.14
N ILE A 262 15.69 -11.24 -5.26
CA ILE A 262 16.27 -12.48 -5.77
C ILE A 262 17.51 -12.91 -4.94
N LEU A 263 18.32 -11.94 -4.51
CA LEU A 263 19.51 -12.11 -3.65
C LEU A 263 19.15 -12.17 -2.16
N ASN A 264 17.91 -11.86 -1.80
CA ASN A 264 17.40 -11.75 -0.41
C ASN A 264 17.97 -10.55 0.37
N THR A 265 18.34 -9.47 -0.32
CA THR A 265 18.81 -8.21 0.28
C THR A 265 17.79 -7.06 0.19
N ALA A 266 16.56 -7.36 -0.26
CA ALA A 266 15.49 -6.43 -0.60
C ALA A 266 15.80 -5.51 -1.78
N GLU A 267 16.74 -5.93 -2.63
CA GLU A 267 17.16 -5.24 -3.84
C GLU A 267 16.11 -5.28 -4.95
N THR A 268 16.17 -4.29 -5.85
CA THR A 268 15.44 -4.26 -7.11
C THR A 268 16.44 -4.18 -8.25
N LEU A 269 16.35 -5.10 -9.21
CA LEU A 269 17.14 -5.10 -10.44
C LEU A 269 16.17 -4.91 -11.62
N LYS A 270 16.50 -4.02 -12.55
CA LYS A 270 15.70 -3.73 -13.74
C LYS A 270 16.53 -3.84 -15.00
N LEU A 271 15.91 -4.37 -16.04
CA LEU A 271 16.42 -4.34 -17.41
C LEU A 271 15.27 -3.93 -18.34
N ASP A 272 15.39 -2.75 -18.93
CA ASP A 272 14.42 -2.15 -19.84
C ASP A 272 15.04 -2.01 -21.22
N TYR A 273 14.60 -2.82 -22.18
CA TYR A 273 14.93 -2.64 -23.61
C TYR A 273 13.72 -2.07 -24.36
N ARG A 274 13.93 -1.08 -25.23
CA ARG A 274 12.91 -0.47 -26.10
C ARG A 274 13.45 -0.32 -27.52
N ASN A 275 12.58 -0.48 -28.51
CA ASN A 275 12.84 -0.19 -29.90
C ASN A 275 11.58 0.40 -30.56
N ASP A 276 11.73 1.49 -31.32
CA ASP A 276 10.64 2.23 -31.95
C ASP A 276 10.18 1.67 -33.31
N GLY A 277 10.98 0.77 -33.90
CA GLY A 277 10.83 0.24 -35.26
C GLY A 277 11.37 1.15 -36.37
N ASN A 278 11.86 2.35 -36.00
CA ASN A 278 12.13 3.49 -36.86
C ASN A 278 13.53 4.10 -36.71
N ASP A 279 14.35 3.64 -35.75
CA ASP A 279 15.83 3.67 -35.69
C ASP A 279 16.39 3.85 -34.26
N ILE A 280 15.53 4.07 -33.26
CA ILE A 280 15.93 4.24 -31.86
C ILE A 280 15.89 2.91 -31.12
N SER A 281 17.00 2.59 -30.45
CA SER A 281 17.04 1.59 -29.38
C SER A 281 17.46 2.21 -28.05
N THR A 282 16.86 1.74 -26.96
CA THR A 282 17.25 2.15 -25.60
C THR A 282 17.38 0.92 -24.72
N LEU A 283 18.53 0.76 -24.08
CA LEU A 283 18.80 -0.23 -23.04
C LEU A 283 19.06 0.48 -21.71
N ASN A 284 18.23 0.21 -20.70
CA ASN A 284 18.48 0.65 -19.33
C ASN A 284 18.71 -0.58 -18.45
N ALA A 285 19.79 -0.59 -17.68
CA ALA A 285 19.99 -1.53 -16.59
C ALA A 285 20.13 -0.75 -15.29
N PHE A 286 19.35 -1.11 -14.27
CA PHE A 286 19.29 -0.36 -13.01
C PHE A 286 19.24 -1.30 -11.81
N ALA A 287 19.99 -0.98 -10.76
CA ALA A 287 20.07 -1.73 -9.52
C ALA A 287 19.87 -0.79 -8.32
N SER A 288 18.96 -1.16 -7.42
CA SER A 288 18.65 -0.40 -6.21
C SER A 288 18.72 -1.29 -4.98
N PHE A 289 19.48 -0.84 -3.97
CA PHE A 289 19.71 -1.58 -2.73
C PHE A 289 19.24 -0.74 -1.53
N PRO A 290 17.98 -0.85 -1.08
CA PRO A 290 17.34 0.14 -0.19
C PRO A 290 17.82 0.15 1.27
N PHE A 291 18.61 -0.85 1.70
CA PHE A 291 19.01 -0.97 3.11
C PHE A 291 20.50 -1.35 3.25
N LEU A 292 21.40 -0.55 2.67
CA LEU A 292 22.84 -0.75 2.83
C LEU A 292 23.36 -0.18 4.16
N LEU A 293 23.07 1.09 4.44
CA LEU A 293 23.62 1.83 5.58
C LEU A 293 22.52 2.26 6.56
N PHE A 294 22.81 2.12 7.86
CA PHE A 294 21.92 2.50 8.99
C PHE A 294 20.47 1.99 8.91
N ASN A 295 20.23 0.95 8.10
CA ASN A 295 18.93 0.36 7.73
C ASN A 295 17.93 1.30 7.04
N LYS A 296 18.27 2.57 6.76
CA LYS A 296 17.40 3.56 6.10
C LYS A 296 18.04 4.25 4.90
N ILE A 297 19.32 4.01 4.65
CA ILE A 297 20.04 4.54 3.49
C ILE A 297 20.29 3.39 2.52
N GLY A 298 19.84 3.59 1.29
CA GLY A 298 20.13 2.74 0.15
C GLY A 298 21.07 3.40 -0.86
N ALA A 299 21.47 2.63 -1.86
CA ALA A 299 22.19 3.13 -3.02
C ALA A 299 21.52 2.68 -4.32
N ASP A 300 21.63 3.52 -5.34
CA ASP A 300 21.22 3.25 -6.70
C ASP A 300 22.44 3.24 -7.63
N ALA A 301 22.41 2.36 -8.62
CA ALA A 301 23.33 2.36 -9.75
C ALA A 301 22.53 2.11 -11.03
N GLY A 302 22.86 2.79 -12.12
CA GLY A 302 22.19 2.61 -13.40
C GLY A 302 23.08 2.95 -14.59
N ILE A 303 22.81 2.28 -15.70
CA ILE A 303 23.35 2.60 -17.02
C ILE A 303 22.18 2.68 -18.01
N THR A 304 22.17 3.73 -18.82
CA THR A 304 21.27 3.91 -19.95
C THR A 304 22.11 4.09 -21.20
N ILE A 305 21.89 3.24 -22.20
CA ILE A 305 22.48 3.36 -23.53
C ILE A 305 21.32 3.63 -24.49
N THR A 306 21.35 4.78 -25.15
CA THR A 306 20.41 5.13 -26.23
C THR A 306 21.20 5.24 -27.52
N ARG A 307 20.77 4.55 -28.57
CA ARG A 307 21.35 4.66 -29.90
C ARG A 307 20.25 4.96 -30.91
N ARG A 308 20.47 5.96 -31.76
CA ARG A 308 19.65 6.29 -32.93
C ARG A 308 20.48 6.01 -34.19
N ASP A 309 20.19 4.88 -34.85
CA ASP A 309 20.93 4.26 -35.96
C ASP A 309 22.40 4.70 -36.13
N SER A 310 22.63 5.66 -37.04
CA SER A 310 23.90 6.26 -37.43
C SER A 310 23.95 7.77 -37.12
N THR A 311 23.02 8.25 -36.28
CA THR A 311 22.95 9.64 -35.84
C THR A 311 23.76 9.89 -34.58
N TYR A 312 23.45 9.22 -33.47
CA TYR A 312 24.17 9.40 -32.20
C TYR A 312 24.05 8.18 -31.28
N GLN A 313 24.99 8.08 -30.33
CA GLN A 313 24.95 7.15 -29.21
C GLN A 313 25.20 7.88 -27.89
N ASN A 314 24.23 7.82 -26.98
CA ASN A 314 24.29 8.37 -25.63
C ASN A 314 24.53 7.25 -24.61
N GLU A 315 25.51 7.43 -23.74
CA GLU A 315 25.82 6.56 -22.61
C GLU A 315 25.71 7.36 -21.32
N SER A 316 24.68 7.11 -20.51
CA SER A 316 24.45 7.73 -19.21
C SER A 316 24.72 6.72 -18.08
N LEU A 317 25.64 7.08 -17.18
CA LEU A 317 25.96 6.37 -15.94
C LEU A 317 25.41 7.15 -14.76
N LYS A 318 24.67 6.47 -13.88
CA LYS A 318 24.06 7.06 -12.67
C LYS A 318 24.49 6.27 -11.44
N ALA A 319 24.93 6.96 -10.39
CA ALA A 319 25.24 6.35 -9.10
C ALA A 319 24.83 7.30 -7.97
N GLY A 320 24.19 6.80 -6.92
CA GLY A 320 23.65 7.68 -5.89
C GLY A 320 23.27 7.00 -4.59
N LEU A 321 22.93 7.83 -3.60
CA LEU A 321 22.42 7.39 -2.30
C LEU A 321 21.01 7.93 -2.08
N PHE A 322 20.20 7.19 -1.32
CA PHE A 322 18.87 7.64 -0.96
C PHE A 322 18.49 7.29 0.48
N TYR A 323 17.70 8.17 1.08
CA TYR A 323 17.08 7.99 2.38
C TYR A 323 15.63 7.54 2.24
N GLN A 324 15.27 6.49 2.96
CA GLN A 324 13.97 5.84 2.93
C GLN A 324 13.36 5.81 4.35
N PRO A 325 12.62 6.85 4.79
CA PRO A 325 12.05 6.87 6.14
C PRO A 325 10.90 5.87 6.33
N ARG A 326 10.18 5.56 5.26
CA ARG A 326 9.08 4.58 5.13
C ARG A 326 9.22 3.89 3.78
N LEU A 327 8.83 2.62 3.65
CA LEU A 327 9.02 1.87 2.39
C LEU A 327 8.32 2.47 1.17
N ALA A 328 7.31 3.31 1.41
CA ALA A 328 6.60 4.04 0.37
C ALA A 328 7.28 5.35 -0.06
N TYR A 329 8.44 5.76 0.49
CA TYR A 329 9.06 7.07 0.24
C TYR A 329 10.58 6.96 0.06
N THR A 330 11.11 7.58 -0.98
CA THR A 330 12.54 7.59 -1.32
C THR A 330 12.99 9.01 -1.65
N TYR A 331 13.99 9.52 -0.93
CA TYR A 331 14.63 10.82 -1.17
C TYR A 331 16.09 10.57 -1.54
N GLY A 332 16.47 10.78 -2.79
CA GLY A 332 17.78 10.44 -3.34
C GLY A 332 18.57 11.64 -3.84
N LEU A 333 19.89 11.48 -3.87
CA LEU A 333 20.81 12.34 -4.59
C LEU A 333 21.74 11.43 -5.39
N ASN A 334 21.69 11.56 -6.71
CA ASN A 334 22.52 10.79 -7.64
C ASN A 334 23.51 11.72 -8.33
N TYR A 335 24.70 11.21 -8.60
CA TYR A 335 25.57 11.73 -9.64
C TYR A 335 25.19 11.07 -10.97
N GLU A 336 25.16 11.85 -12.04
CA GLU A 336 24.98 11.38 -13.41
C GLU A 336 26.09 11.94 -14.31
N SER A 337 26.65 11.07 -15.12
CA SER A 337 27.60 11.35 -16.19
C SER A 337 26.99 10.83 -17.49
N LEU A 338 26.88 11.66 -18.53
CA LEU A 338 26.37 11.26 -19.83
C LEU A 338 27.32 11.75 -20.92
N ASN A 339 27.79 10.82 -21.75
CA ASN A 339 28.56 11.10 -22.95
C ASN A 339 27.72 10.78 -24.19
N SER A 340 27.61 11.74 -25.11
CA SER A 340 27.01 11.60 -26.43
C SER A 340 28.12 11.62 -27.46
N ASN A 341 28.18 10.59 -28.30
CA ASN A 341 29.02 10.57 -29.49
C ASN A 341 28.13 10.74 -30.72
N ASP A 342 28.45 11.74 -31.55
CA ASP A 342 27.89 11.85 -32.90
C ASP A 342 28.42 10.68 -33.75
N LEU A 343 27.51 10.02 -34.47
CA LEU A 343 27.82 8.95 -35.41
C LEU A 343 27.71 9.40 -36.88
N SER A 344 27.26 10.64 -37.08
CA SER A 344 27.05 11.30 -38.35
C SER A 344 28.11 12.39 -38.60
N SER A 345 28.12 12.95 -39.81
CA SER A 345 29.00 14.06 -40.19
C SER A 345 28.27 15.42 -40.16
N ASN A 346 27.29 15.61 -39.27
CA ASN A 346 26.36 16.75 -39.33
C ASN A 346 26.21 17.43 -37.96
N ASP A 347 26.76 18.64 -37.84
CA ASP A 347 27.01 19.35 -36.57
C ASP A 347 25.78 19.58 -35.66
N GLN A 348 24.55 19.43 -36.16
CA GLN A 348 23.32 19.56 -35.39
C GLN A 348 23.07 18.40 -34.40
N PHE A 349 23.72 17.26 -34.58
CA PHE A 349 23.56 16.09 -33.71
C PHE A 349 24.52 16.14 -32.51
N GLY A 350 25.78 16.48 -32.76
CA GLY A 350 26.68 17.13 -31.80
C GLY A 350 27.17 16.23 -30.66
N THR A 351 28.48 15.99 -30.63
CA THR A 351 29.15 15.34 -29.49
C THR A 351 29.11 16.26 -28.27
N PHE A 352 28.52 15.77 -27.17
CA PHE A 352 28.47 16.50 -25.90
C PHE A 352 28.75 15.59 -24.70
N GLN A 353 29.22 16.18 -23.61
CA GLN A 353 29.35 15.52 -22.32
C GLN A 353 28.64 16.34 -21.26
N LYS A 354 27.95 15.70 -20.33
CA LYS A 354 27.42 16.39 -19.14
C LYS A 354 27.64 15.58 -17.88
N ASN A 355 27.93 16.28 -16.79
CA ASN A 355 28.24 15.69 -15.49
C ASN A 355 27.60 16.52 -14.40
N GLY A 356 26.99 15.90 -13.38
CA GLY A 356 26.35 16.68 -12.32
C GLY A 356 25.43 15.87 -11.42
N LEU A 357 24.50 16.57 -10.77
CA LEU A 357 23.69 16.03 -9.68
C LEU A 357 22.21 16.00 -10.04
N ASN A 358 21.55 14.93 -9.60
CA ASN A 358 20.13 14.68 -9.78
C ASN A 358 19.47 14.40 -8.43
N ALA A 359 18.65 15.33 -7.96
CA ALA A 359 17.84 15.15 -6.75
C ALA A 359 16.55 14.41 -7.10
N LYS A 360 16.31 13.28 -6.43
CA LYS A 360 15.20 12.36 -6.70
C LYS A 360 14.22 12.29 -5.54
N LEU A 361 12.92 12.34 -5.83
CA LEU A 361 11.85 12.16 -4.86
C LEU A 361 10.81 11.19 -5.43
N ILE A 362 10.69 10.01 -4.83
CA ILE A 362 9.71 8.99 -5.20
C ILE A 362 8.78 8.68 -4.03
N HIS A 363 7.51 8.46 -4.34
CA HIS A 363 6.60 7.75 -3.46
C HIS A 363 5.75 6.76 -4.25
N SER A 364 5.48 5.62 -3.64
CA SER A 364 4.66 4.56 -4.22
C SER A 364 3.81 3.93 -3.14
N ARG A 365 2.50 3.91 -3.34
CA ARG A 365 1.54 3.30 -2.43
C ARG A 365 0.47 2.54 -3.20
N ASN A 366 0.31 1.27 -2.87
CA ASN A 366 -0.80 0.43 -3.28
C ASN A 366 -1.82 0.33 -2.11
N THR A 367 -3.12 0.36 -2.38
CA THR A 367 -4.18 0.21 -1.34
C THR A 367 -4.77 -1.20 -1.28
N GLY A 368 -4.35 -2.10 -2.18
CA GLY A 368 -4.69 -3.52 -2.20
C GLY A 368 -5.88 -3.88 -3.10
N VAL A 369 -6.41 -2.91 -3.85
CA VAL A 369 -7.67 -3.06 -4.60
C VAL A 369 -7.45 -3.30 -6.11
N SER A 370 -6.40 -2.74 -6.71
CA SER A 370 -6.28 -2.72 -8.17
C SER A 370 -5.75 -4.02 -8.80
N PHE A 371 -6.30 -4.29 -9.98
CA PHE A 371 -6.23 -5.53 -10.75
C PHE A 371 -4.86 -5.88 -11.32
N ASP A 372 -4.14 -4.84 -11.73
CA ASP A 372 -2.92 -4.88 -12.55
C ASP A 372 -1.64 -4.76 -11.69
N LYS A 373 -1.82 -4.75 -10.36
CA LYS A 373 -0.81 -4.49 -9.32
C LYS A 373 -0.10 -3.13 -9.43
N ILE A 374 -0.59 -2.21 -10.27
CA ILE A 374 -0.03 -0.85 -10.38
C ILE A 374 -0.27 -0.11 -9.04
N PRO A 375 0.65 0.75 -8.58
CA PRO A 375 0.41 1.57 -7.38
C PRO A 375 -0.74 2.56 -7.58
N ASP A 376 -1.72 2.54 -6.68
CA ASP A 376 -2.84 3.48 -6.60
C ASP A 376 -2.42 4.96 -6.53
N ILE A 377 -1.23 5.21 -5.98
CA ILE A 377 -0.55 6.50 -5.96
C ILE A 377 0.91 6.24 -6.29
N TYR A 378 1.42 6.91 -7.32
CA TYR A 378 2.84 6.98 -7.62
C TYR A 378 3.21 8.41 -7.97
N TYR A 379 4.30 8.90 -7.42
CA TYR A 379 4.96 10.10 -7.92
C TYR A 379 6.48 9.90 -7.96
N ASN A 380 7.10 10.48 -8.98
CA ASN A 380 8.54 10.48 -9.21
C ASN A 380 8.92 11.85 -9.74
N LEU A 381 9.74 12.58 -9.00
CA LEU A 381 10.26 13.89 -9.37
C LEU A 381 11.78 13.81 -9.36
N ASN A 382 12.39 14.22 -10.46
CA ASN A 382 13.84 14.31 -10.61
C ASN A 382 14.19 15.73 -11.05
N LEU A 383 15.12 16.36 -10.35
CA LEU A 383 15.65 17.69 -10.64
C LEU A 383 17.15 17.55 -10.88
N GLY A 384 17.59 17.80 -12.10
CA GLY A 384 18.97 17.71 -12.53
C GLY A 384 19.62 19.08 -12.72
N TYR A 385 20.87 19.20 -12.28
CA TYR A 385 21.77 20.30 -12.62
C TYR A 385 23.11 19.72 -13.06
N TYR A 386 23.56 20.09 -14.26
CA TYR A 386 24.73 19.50 -14.91
C TYR A 386 25.64 20.57 -15.50
N ASP A 387 26.95 20.39 -15.29
CA ASP A 387 27.97 21.03 -16.11
C ASP A 387 27.98 20.31 -17.47
N ARG A 388 27.71 21.05 -18.55
CA ARG A 388 27.66 20.56 -19.93
C ARG A 388 28.85 21.07 -20.72
N MET A 389 29.38 20.25 -21.62
CA MET A 389 30.45 20.59 -22.55
C MET A 389 30.05 20.14 -23.95
N VAL A 390 30.01 21.08 -24.90
CA VAL A 390 29.88 20.81 -26.34
C VAL A 390 31.14 21.28 -27.02
N ASN A 391 31.88 20.36 -27.65
CA ASN A 391 33.21 20.60 -28.19
C ASN A 391 34.19 21.18 -27.13
N VAL A 392 34.26 22.51 -27.03
CA VAL A 392 35.09 23.25 -26.05
C VAL A 392 34.27 24.24 -25.21
N LYS A 393 33.02 24.54 -25.59
CA LYS A 393 32.13 25.45 -24.85
C LYS A 393 31.56 24.74 -23.64
N LYS A 394 31.75 25.32 -22.44
CA LYS A 394 31.06 24.89 -21.22
C LYS A 394 29.78 25.70 -21.03
N THR A 395 28.67 25.02 -20.76
CA THR A 395 27.37 25.63 -20.43
C THR A 395 26.76 24.91 -19.22
N ASN A 396 25.73 25.49 -18.64
CA ASN A 396 24.94 24.81 -17.61
C ASN A 396 23.71 24.16 -18.26
N GLN A 397 23.24 23.07 -17.66
CA GLN A 397 21.99 22.42 -18.05
C GLN A 397 21.12 22.12 -16.82
N TRP A 398 19.85 22.51 -16.89
CA TRP A 398 18.83 22.13 -15.93
C TRP A 398 17.88 21.11 -16.54
N GLN A 399 17.43 20.15 -15.73
CA GLN A 399 16.43 19.16 -16.14
C GLN A 399 15.35 18.95 -15.08
N LEU A 400 14.10 18.89 -15.53
CA LEU A 400 12.95 18.44 -14.75
C LEU A 400 12.40 17.17 -15.40
N ASP A 401 12.26 16.08 -14.63
CA ASP A 401 11.49 14.90 -15.03
C ASP A 401 10.51 14.52 -13.92
N ALA A 402 9.24 14.80 -14.17
CA ALA A 402 8.14 14.55 -13.25
C ALA A 402 7.16 13.53 -13.82
N THR A 403 6.74 12.58 -13.00
CA THR A 403 5.64 11.67 -13.28
C THR A 403 4.74 11.60 -12.06
N PHE A 404 3.44 11.80 -12.24
CA PHE A 404 2.40 11.59 -11.25
C PHE A 404 1.39 10.56 -11.77
N GLN A 405 0.89 9.69 -10.91
CA GLN A 405 -0.14 8.73 -11.26
C GLN A 405 -1.09 8.49 -10.08
N LYS A 406 -2.38 8.45 -10.39
CA LYS A 406 -3.45 8.16 -9.43
C LYS A 406 -4.47 7.19 -10.05
N ILE A 407 -4.83 6.15 -9.29
CA ILE A 407 -6.04 5.36 -9.52
C ILE A 407 -7.13 5.87 -8.58
N TRP A 408 -8.25 6.32 -9.14
CA TRP A 408 -9.42 6.82 -8.42
C TRP A 408 -10.48 5.71 -8.40
N HIS A 409 -10.67 5.10 -7.23
CA HIS A 409 -11.68 4.06 -7.02
C HIS A 409 -13.07 4.70 -6.88
N LEU A 410 -13.84 4.73 -7.97
CA LEU A 410 -15.19 5.32 -7.98
C LEU A 410 -16.20 4.40 -7.29
N ASN A 411 -16.07 3.08 -7.50
CA ASN A 411 -16.76 2.01 -6.78
C ASN A 411 -16.11 0.66 -7.11
N ASN A 412 -16.59 -0.43 -6.52
CA ASN A 412 -16.06 -1.80 -6.67
C ASN A 412 -15.99 -2.36 -8.11
N LYS A 413 -16.51 -1.66 -9.12
CA LYS A 413 -16.46 -2.06 -10.53
C LYS A 413 -15.89 -1.00 -11.48
N ASN A 414 -15.65 0.22 -11.01
CA ASN A 414 -15.27 1.33 -11.88
C ASN A 414 -14.11 2.11 -11.24
N GLU A 415 -13.00 2.20 -11.97
CA GLU A 415 -11.80 2.94 -11.60
C GLU A 415 -11.53 3.99 -12.68
N PHE A 416 -10.94 5.12 -12.31
CA PHE A 416 -10.36 6.06 -13.26
C PHE A 416 -8.85 6.13 -13.01
N LEU A 417 -8.02 5.89 -14.02
CA LEU A 417 -6.58 6.09 -13.93
C LEU A 417 -6.24 7.46 -14.55
N THR A 418 -5.40 8.22 -13.86
CA THR A 418 -4.76 9.42 -14.38
C THR A 418 -3.26 9.25 -14.26
N ARG A 419 -2.51 9.53 -15.35
CA ARG A 419 -1.06 9.65 -15.34
C ARG A 419 -0.69 10.98 -15.98
N ILE A 420 0.20 11.73 -15.34
CA ILE A 420 0.78 12.96 -15.86
C ILE A 420 2.28 12.72 -15.99
N ARG A 421 2.88 13.05 -17.13
CA ARG A 421 4.33 13.19 -17.27
C ARG A 421 4.65 14.63 -17.67
N ALA A 422 5.73 15.17 -17.14
CA ALA A 422 6.29 16.43 -17.59
C ALA A 422 7.81 16.30 -17.67
N PHE A 423 8.38 16.82 -18.75
CA PHE A 423 9.82 16.96 -18.95
C PHE A 423 10.12 18.36 -19.43
N HIS A 424 11.22 18.93 -18.96
CA HIS A 424 11.75 20.19 -19.47
C HIS A 424 13.28 20.19 -19.31
N LEU A 425 13.94 20.66 -20.35
CA LEU A 425 15.38 20.72 -20.53
C LEU A 425 15.74 22.16 -20.89
N GLU A 426 16.50 22.81 -20.02
CA GLU A 426 16.95 24.19 -20.23
C GLU A 426 18.47 24.21 -20.37
N THR A 427 18.97 24.64 -21.54
CA THR A 427 20.41 24.81 -21.81
C THR A 427 20.63 25.71 -23.02
N GLU A 428 21.79 26.36 -23.08
CA GLU A 428 22.25 27.07 -24.29
C GLU A 428 22.59 26.10 -25.41
N ASP A 429 22.24 26.44 -26.65
CA ASP A 429 22.55 25.68 -27.87
C ASP A 429 22.09 24.21 -27.78
N LEU A 430 20.80 23.98 -27.55
CA LEU A 430 20.18 22.66 -27.41
C LEU A 430 20.48 21.75 -28.62
N LEU A 431 21.03 20.56 -28.38
CA LEU A 431 21.33 19.58 -29.43
C LEU A 431 20.22 18.55 -29.59
N PHE A 432 20.05 18.02 -30.80
CA PHE A 432 19.06 16.97 -31.07
C PHE A 432 19.33 15.69 -30.27
N SER A 433 20.60 15.37 -29.99
CA SER A 433 21.00 14.23 -29.16
C SER A 433 20.66 14.39 -27.66
N GLU A 434 20.21 15.56 -27.22
CA GLU A 434 19.79 15.82 -25.83
C GLU A 434 18.27 15.69 -25.62
N LEU A 435 17.51 15.64 -26.71
CA LEU A 435 16.05 15.57 -26.68
C LEU A 435 15.57 14.26 -26.05
N LYS A 436 14.40 14.33 -25.44
CA LYS A 436 13.76 13.19 -24.80
C LYS A 436 12.58 12.71 -25.62
N GLN A 437 12.49 11.39 -25.72
CA GLN A 437 11.50 10.72 -26.53
C GLN A 437 10.16 10.57 -25.77
N LEU A 438 9.06 10.84 -26.46
CA LEU A 438 7.69 10.45 -26.09
C LEU A 438 6.99 9.76 -27.28
N GLY A 439 5.79 9.22 -27.03
CA GLY A 439 5.12 8.23 -27.88
C GLY A 439 5.09 6.84 -27.23
N GLY A 440 4.10 6.02 -27.58
CA GLY A 440 3.92 4.67 -27.05
C GLY A 440 3.10 4.54 -25.77
N ILE A 441 2.85 3.28 -25.36
CA ILE A 441 1.85 2.89 -24.35
C ILE A 441 2.14 3.44 -22.94
N GLN A 442 3.39 3.85 -22.67
CA GLN A 442 3.83 4.38 -21.38
C GLN A 442 3.94 5.92 -21.33
N SER A 443 3.71 6.64 -22.43
CA SER A 443 3.91 8.11 -22.46
C SER A 443 2.82 8.89 -23.20
N MET A 444 2.38 8.42 -24.37
CA MET A 444 1.32 9.01 -25.19
C MET A 444 0.82 7.95 -26.19
N ARG A 445 -0.40 7.44 -26.00
CA ARG A 445 -0.95 6.38 -26.87
C ARG A 445 -1.48 6.95 -28.19
N GLY A 446 -1.48 6.11 -29.23
CA GLY A 446 -1.79 6.52 -30.61
C GLY A 446 -0.56 6.96 -31.41
N PHE A 447 0.63 6.99 -30.79
CA PHE A 447 1.92 7.25 -31.43
C PHE A 447 2.85 6.05 -31.20
N THR A 448 3.78 5.81 -32.13
CA THR A 448 4.76 4.71 -32.00
C THR A 448 5.67 4.95 -30.78
N GLU A 449 6.28 3.89 -30.23
CA GLU A 449 7.16 4.04 -29.06
C GLU A 449 8.28 5.03 -29.39
N ASN A 450 8.57 5.97 -28.48
CA ASN A 450 9.67 6.95 -28.61
C ASN A 450 9.68 7.84 -29.88
N SER A 451 8.57 7.95 -30.63
CA SER A 451 8.55 8.54 -31.97
C SER A 451 8.56 10.07 -32.06
N ILE A 452 8.49 10.78 -30.94
CA ILE A 452 8.48 12.24 -30.87
C ILE A 452 9.64 12.68 -29.98
N ASP A 453 10.53 13.53 -30.50
CA ASP A 453 11.61 14.15 -29.73
C ASP A 453 11.20 15.53 -29.23
N SER A 454 11.52 15.84 -27.98
CA SER A 454 11.32 17.19 -27.44
C SER A 454 12.24 17.52 -26.26
N GLY A 455 12.61 18.80 -26.14
CA GLY A 455 13.23 19.36 -24.94
C GLY A 455 12.21 19.63 -23.83
N SER A 456 10.97 19.94 -24.19
CA SER A 456 9.91 20.35 -23.26
C SER A 456 8.57 19.72 -23.61
N PHE A 457 8.02 18.87 -22.74
CA PHE A 457 6.69 18.30 -22.94
C PHE A 457 5.90 18.10 -21.64
N GLY A 458 4.57 18.10 -21.78
CA GLY A 458 3.63 17.63 -20.75
C GLY A 458 2.59 16.71 -21.37
N THR A 459 2.34 15.54 -20.77
CA THR A 459 1.26 14.64 -21.17
C THR A 459 0.34 14.31 -19.99
N LEU A 460 -0.95 14.15 -20.30
CA LEU A 460 -2.03 13.70 -19.43
C LEU A 460 -2.64 12.46 -20.10
N MET A 461 -2.35 11.28 -19.56
CA MET A 461 -2.94 10.02 -19.99
C MET A 461 -4.09 9.64 -19.06
N THR A 462 -5.23 9.20 -19.60
CA THR A 462 -6.36 8.77 -18.78
C THR A 462 -6.96 7.43 -19.22
N GLU A 463 -7.52 6.70 -18.26
CA GLU A 463 -8.29 5.47 -18.53
C GLU A 463 -9.53 5.44 -17.64
N TYR A 464 -10.74 5.39 -18.20
CA TYR A 464 -11.91 4.96 -17.45
C TYR A 464 -12.04 3.44 -17.58
N ARG A 465 -11.88 2.72 -16.47
CA ARG A 465 -11.84 1.26 -16.40
C ARG A 465 -13.13 0.71 -15.80
N ARG A 466 -13.73 -0.28 -16.46
CA ARG A 466 -14.91 -1.00 -15.98
C ARG A 466 -14.64 -2.49 -15.88
N SER A 467 -14.66 -3.01 -14.65
CA SER A 467 -14.52 -4.43 -14.36
C SER A 467 -15.84 -5.16 -14.55
N PHE A 468 -15.82 -6.19 -15.39
CA PHE A 468 -16.98 -7.06 -15.65
C PHE A 468 -16.88 -8.38 -14.86
N SER A 469 -15.66 -8.81 -14.51
CA SER A 469 -15.39 -9.94 -13.61
C SER A 469 -14.14 -9.69 -12.76
N THR A 470 -13.77 -10.65 -11.91
CA THR A 470 -12.49 -10.63 -11.18
C THR A 470 -11.26 -10.84 -12.07
N ASN A 471 -11.46 -11.18 -13.35
CA ASN A 471 -10.39 -11.49 -14.29
C ASN A 471 -10.48 -10.71 -15.63
N PHE A 472 -11.51 -9.89 -15.86
CA PHE A 472 -11.64 -9.07 -17.08
C PHE A 472 -12.18 -7.65 -16.80
N TYR A 473 -11.53 -6.64 -17.40
CA TYR A 473 -12.02 -5.26 -17.48
C TYR A 473 -11.85 -4.68 -18.90
N ALA A 474 -12.73 -3.76 -19.29
CA ALA A 474 -12.54 -2.91 -20.47
C ALA A 474 -12.27 -1.48 -20.04
N TYR A 475 -11.64 -0.69 -20.90
CA TYR A 475 -11.29 0.70 -20.61
C TYR A 475 -11.36 1.60 -21.84
N THR A 476 -11.62 2.89 -21.60
CA THR A 476 -11.39 3.93 -22.61
C THR A 476 -9.97 4.48 -22.50
N VAL A 477 -9.49 5.10 -23.57
CA VAL A 477 -8.26 5.88 -23.62
C VAL A 477 -8.61 7.30 -24.05
N ALA A 478 -8.19 8.28 -23.24
CA ALA A 478 -8.23 9.69 -23.61
C ALA A 478 -6.94 10.34 -23.09
N ASP A 479 -5.99 10.50 -24.00
CA ASP A 479 -4.67 11.05 -23.74
C ASP A 479 -4.55 12.41 -24.45
N PHE A 480 -3.90 13.36 -23.77
CA PHE A 480 -3.55 14.68 -24.28
C PHE A 480 -2.07 14.94 -24.04
N GLY A 481 -1.38 15.55 -24.99
CA GLY A 481 -0.01 15.98 -24.84
C GLY A 481 0.23 17.34 -25.48
N ARG A 482 1.20 18.06 -24.96
CA ARG A 482 1.75 19.28 -25.56
C ARG A 482 3.26 19.24 -25.47
N PHE A 483 3.95 19.45 -26.57
CA PHE A 483 5.40 19.35 -26.66
C PHE A 483 5.99 20.44 -27.55
N GLU A 484 7.27 20.72 -27.36
CA GLU A 484 8.08 21.63 -28.16
C GLU A 484 8.69 20.86 -29.33
N ASP A 485 8.30 21.19 -30.56
CA ASP A 485 8.83 20.59 -31.78
C ASP A 485 10.21 21.20 -32.09
N PHE A 486 11.26 20.38 -32.04
CA PHE A 486 12.64 20.85 -32.21
C PHE A 486 12.91 21.46 -33.59
N SER A 487 12.28 20.93 -34.65
CA SER A 487 12.51 21.39 -36.02
C SER A 487 11.80 22.71 -36.32
N ALA A 488 10.60 22.90 -35.75
CA ALA A 488 9.80 24.11 -35.94
C ALA A 488 10.08 25.20 -34.87
N SER A 489 10.66 24.85 -33.72
CA SER A 489 10.69 25.69 -32.50
C SER A 489 9.29 26.13 -32.03
N GLU A 490 8.28 25.28 -32.20
CA GLU A 490 6.88 25.59 -31.92
C GLU A 490 6.22 24.58 -30.96
N MET A 491 5.27 25.06 -30.16
CA MET A 491 4.52 24.23 -29.21
C MET A 491 3.33 23.55 -29.88
N ARG A 492 3.40 22.24 -30.11
CA ARG A 492 2.36 21.43 -30.77
C ARG A 492 1.54 20.63 -29.76
N ASN A 493 0.24 20.46 -30.04
CA ASN A 493 -0.64 19.59 -29.27
C ASN A 493 -0.81 18.22 -29.97
N ILE A 494 -1.03 17.18 -29.16
CA ILE A 494 -1.30 15.81 -29.60
C ILE A 494 -2.41 15.17 -28.77
N TYR A 495 -3.20 14.33 -29.41
CA TYR A 495 -4.38 13.68 -28.83
C TYR A 495 -4.32 12.18 -29.10
N GLY A 496 -4.81 11.38 -28.15
CA GLY A 496 -4.91 9.92 -28.27
C GLY A 496 -6.27 9.45 -27.78
N LEU A 497 -7.15 9.00 -28.68
CA LEU A 497 -8.49 8.52 -28.35
C LEU A 497 -8.65 7.05 -28.73
N GLY A 498 -9.18 6.24 -27.82
CA GLY A 498 -9.27 4.81 -28.08
C GLY A 498 -10.01 3.99 -27.03
N LEU A 499 -9.94 2.68 -27.24
CA LEU A 499 -10.56 1.67 -26.37
C LEU A 499 -9.54 0.55 -26.13
N GLY A 500 -9.69 -0.14 -25.01
CA GLY A 500 -8.91 -1.33 -24.71
C GLY A 500 -9.63 -2.29 -23.78
N ALA A 501 -9.06 -3.47 -23.63
CA ALA A 501 -9.52 -4.48 -22.72
C ALA A 501 -8.33 -5.28 -22.17
N ALA A 502 -8.46 -5.74 -20.92
CA ALA A 502 -7.43 -6.51 -20.26
C ALA A 502 -8.02 -7.71 -19.52
N ILE A 503 -7.31 -8.84 -19.62
CA ILE A 503 -7.67 -10.12 -19.03
C ILE A 503 -6.51 -10.66 -18.18
N LEU A 504 -6.81 -11.02 -16.92
CA LEU A 504 -5.87 -11.66 -16.02
C LEU A 504 -5.88 -13.18 -16.28
N THR A 505 -4.87 -13.63 -17.02
CA THR A 505 -4.62 -15.04 -17.34
C THR A 505 -3.78 -15.71 -16.25
N ARG A 506 -3.55 -17.03 -16.36
CA ARG A 506 -2.59 -17.74 -15.49
C ARG A 506 -1.14 -17.24 -15.66
N SER A 507 -0.78 -16.78 -16.86
CA SER A 507 0.57 -16.31 -17.17
C SER A 507 0.79 -14.85 -16.76
N GLY A 508 -0.27 -14.04 -16.74
CA GLY A 508 -0.15 -12.61 -16.46
C GLY A 508 -1.35 -11.80 -16.93
N LEU A 509 -1.26 -10.47 -16.80
CA LEU A 509 -2.23 -9.55 -17.37
C LEU A 509 -1.92 -9.37 -18.86
N LEU A 510 -2.84 -9.80 -19.72
CA LEU A 510 -2.81 -9.51 -21.15
C LEU A 510 -3.74 -8.33 -21.42
N SER A 511 -3.25 -7.29 -22.08
CA SER A 511 -4.03 -6.11 -22.46
C SER A 511 -3.87 -5.80 -23.95
N LEU A 512 -5.00 -5.49 -24.59
CA LEU A 512 -5.09 -5.02 -25.96
C LEU A 512 -5.70 -3.60 -25.93
N SER A 513 -5.11 -2.65 -26.65
CA SER A 513 -5.72 -1.35 -26.90
C SER A 513 -5.55 -0.91 -28.34
N VAL A 514 -6.61 -0.29 -28.88
CA VAL A 514 -6.66 0.33 -30.20
C VAL A 514 -6.88 1.82 -29.96
N VAL A 515 -5.92 2.64 -30.37
CA VAL A 515 -5.91 4.09 -30.09
C VAL A 515 -5.55 4.84 -31.37
N ASN A 516 -6.37 5.81 -31.74
CA ASN A 516 -6.06 6.74 -32.81
C ASN A 516 -5.28 7.93 -32.24
N GLY A 517 -4.10 8.21 -32.79
CA GLY A 517 -3.31 9.40 -32.47
C GLY A 517 -3.51 10.49 -33.52
N SER A 518 -3.56 11.75 -33.10
CA SER A 518 -3.57 12.90 -34.02
C SER A 518 -2.77 14.08 -33.45
N PHE A 519 -2.10 14.81 -34.34
CA PHE A 519 -1.57 16.14 -34.04
C PHE A 519 -2.69 17.19 -34.17
N ASP A 520 -2.48 18.38 -33.60
CA ASP A 520 -3.33 19.53 -33.87
C ASP A 520 -3.37 19.85 -35.39
N GLU A 521 -4.45 20.48 -35.85
CA GLU A 521 -4.76 20.82 -37.26
C GLU A 521 -4.93 19.64 -38.25
N ALA A 522 -4.56 18.41 -37.89
CA ALA A 522 -4.85 17.23 -38.71
C ALA A 522 -6.35 16.83 -38.60
N ASN A 523 -6.96 16.47 -39.74
CA ASN A 523 -8.25 15.79 -39.72
C ASN A 523 -8.14 14.46 -38.94
N LEU A 524 -9.23 14.06 -38.27
CA LEU A 524 -9.34 12.76 -37.59
C LEU A 524 -9.45 11.61 -38.62
N GLU A 525 -8.34 11.31 -39.28
CA GLU A 525 -8.23 10.17 -40.17
C GLU A 525 -8.09 8.86 -39.38
N LEU A 526 -8.60 7.76 -39.93
CA LEU A 526 -8.52 6.42 -39.33
C LEU A 526 -7.21 5.68 -39.73
N SER A 527 -6.31 6.37 -40.45
CA SER A 527 -5.01 5.87 -40.92
C SER A 527 -3.97 5.79 -39.80
N SER A 528 -4.04 6.65 -38.78
CA SER A 528 -3.11 6.74 -37.63
C SER A 528 -3.53 5.89 -36.41
N VAL A 529 -4.29 4.82 -36.64
CA VAL A 529 -4.71 3.89 -35.57
C VAL A 529 -3.59 2.91 -35.21
N ILE A 530 -3.12 2.98 -33.96
CA ILE A 530 -2.12 2.06 -33.43
C ILE A 530 -2.80 1.01 -32.53
N THR A 531 -2.44 -0.25 -32.76
CA THR A 531 -2.85 -1.38 -31.93
C THR A 531 -1.67 -1.85 -31.08
N HIS A 532 -1.83 -1.83 -29.76
CA HIS A 532 -0.84 -2.32 -28.81
C HIS A 532 -1.29 -3.64 -28.18
N LEU A 533 -0.47 -4.68 -28.28
CA LEU A 533 -0.63 -5.93 -27.53
C LEU A 533 0.47 -6.01 -26.45
N ASN A 534 0.08 -5.91 -25.18
CA ASN A 534 1.00 -5.90 -24.04
C ASN A 534 0.69 -7.06 -23.08
N LEU A 535 1.72 -7.74 -22.60
CA LEU A 535 1.63 -8.87 -21.66
C LEU A 535 2.56 -8.63 -20.45
N ARG A 536 1.98 -8.51 -19.25
CA ARG A 536 2.72 -8.43 -17.97
C ARG A 536 2.61 -9.73 -17.17
N ILE A 537 3.66 -10.53 -17.19
CA ILE A 537 3.88 -11.74 -16.39
C ILE A 537 4.36 -11.35 -14.99
N ASN A 538 3.92 -12.06 -13.94
CA ASN A 538 4.37 -11.84 -12.55
C ASN A 538 4.76 -13.16 -11.86
N PHE A 539 5.97 -13.27 -11.30
CA PHE A 539 6.54 -14.53 -10.79
C PHE A 539 7.40 -14.38 -9.51
#